data_AF-A0A1F7J896-F1
#
_entry.id   AF-A0A1F7J896-F1
#
_cell.length_a   1.000
_cell.length_b   1.000
_cell.length_c   1.000
_cell.angle_alpha   90.00
_cell.angle_beta   90.00
_cell.angle_gamma   90.00
#
_symmetry.space_group_name_H-M   'P 1'
#
loop_
_entity.id
_entity.type
_entity.pdbx_description
1 polymer ?
#
loop_
_entity_poly.entity_id
_entity_poly.type
_entity_poly.pdbx_seq_one_letter_code
_entity_poly.pdbx_strand_id
1 'polypeptide(L)'
;MNKILANKKRLLLSLLSIALVIALVKILAKPLLPPPNPHLSIQVSLNQDQAGNLSVKNLNLTEAYAPDYKLNLPNGFYEIVMSEKLGMPLFSGKFARDLVLMPYPKMINGQYLPPEILPLGEITLLLPYYREAELIIIKDEQGSDKLTINISDFSLNPVESYTKYCGNGICDTDENILSCYSDCRIILESQIKHWFNK
;
A
#
# COMPACT_ATOMS: atom_id res chain seq x y z
N MET A 1 31.78 -46.31 29.02
CA MET A 1 31.72 -44.83 29.16
C MET A 1 31.83 -44.05 27.84
N ASN A 2 32.64 -44.47 26.85
CA ASN A 2 32.86 -43.69 25.61
C ASN A 2 31.66 -43.57 24.64
N LYS A 3 30.77 -44.57 24.54
CA LYS A 3 29.60 -44.51 23.63
C LYS A 3 28.55 -43.47 24.05
N ILE A 4 28.36 -43.26 25.34
CA ILE A 4 27.37 -42.31 25.89
C ILE A 4 27.83 -40.87 25.64
N LEU A 5 29.12 -40.59 25.79
CA LEU A 5 29.70 -39.27 25.54
C LEU A 5 29.68 -38.91 24.05
N ALA A 6 29.93 -39.88 23.16
CA ALA A 6 29.84 -39.70 21.72
C ALA A 6 28.40 -39.42 21.25
N ASN A 7 27.40 -40.13 21.80
CA ASN A 7 25.99 -39.87 21.48
C ASN A 7 25.50 -38.49 21.96
N LYS A 8 25.94 -38.03 23.14
CA LYS A 8 25.61 -36.67 23.61
C LYS A 8 26.17 -35.58 22.72
N LYS A 9 27.42 -35.71 22.24
CA LYS A 9 28.02 -34.76 21.27
C LYS A 9 27.27 -34.75 19.94
N ARG A 10 26.86 -35.93 19.43
CA ARG A 10 26.10 -36.04 18.18
C ARG A 10 24.73 -35.37 18.26
N LEU A 11 24.04 -35.52 19.40
CA LEU A 11 22.76 -34.88 19.67
C LEU A 11 22.88 -33.35 19.79
N LEU A 12 23.95 -32.87 20.41
CA LEU A 12 24.21 -31.42 20.55
C LEU A 12 24.51 -30.77 19.20
N LEU A 13 25.30 -31.44 18.34
CA LEU A 13 25.57 -30.98 16.97
C LEU A 13 24.30 -30.94 16.10
N SER A 14 23.39 -31.92 16.24
CA SER A 14 22.13 -31.91 15.47
C SER A 14 21.17 -30.81 15.94
N LEU A 15 21.13 -30.52 17.24
CA LEU A 15 20.32 -29.42 17.77
C LEU A 15 20.87 -28.05 17.31
N LEU A 16 22.20 -27.90 17.26
CA LEU A 16 22.84 -26.68 16.79
C LEU A 16 22.57 -26.43 15.29
N SER A 17 22.62 -27.49 14.46
CA SER A 17 22.33 -27.36 13.03
C SER A 17 20.86 -27.03 12.76
N ILE A 18 19.92 -27.62 13.51
CA ILE A 18 18.49 -27.27 13.42
C ILE A 18 18.26 -25.80 13.82
N ALA A 19 18.86 -25.35 14.92
CA ALA A 19 18.76 -23.95 15.35
C ALA A 19 19.33 -22.97 14.32
N LEU A 20 20.44 -23.32 13.67
CA LEU A 20 21.06 -22.52 12.61
C LEU A 20 20.15 -22.44 11.37
N VAL A 21 19.52 -23.54 10.98
CA VAL A 21 18.55 -23.56 9.86
C VAL A 21 17.33 -22.70 10.17
N ILE A 22 16.77 -22.79 11.38
CA ILE A 22 15.63 -21.95 11.80
C ILE A 22 16.02 -20.47 11.78
N ALA A 23 17.22 -20.12 12.25
CA ALA A 23 17.72 -18.75 12.20
C ALA A 23 17.90 -18.25 10.76
N LEU A 24 18.49 -19.07 9.87
CA LEU A 24 18.62 -18.75 8.45
C LEU A 24 17.27 -18.57 7.75
N VAL A 25 16.30 -19.45 8.04
CA VAL A 25 14.94 -19.32 7.49
C VAL A 25 14.28 -18.03 7.96
N LYS A 26 14.45 -17.61 9.21
CA LYS A 26 13.95 -16.32 9.71
C LYS A 26 14.63 -15.11 9.06
N ILE A 27 15.92 -15.22 8.72
CA ILE A 27 16.67 -14.16 8.03
C ILE A 27 16.25 -14.07 6.54
N LEU A 28 15.96 -15.21 5.91
CA LEU A 28 15.55 -15.27 4.50
C LEU A 28 14.05 -15.05 4.27
N ALA A 29 13.22 -15.28 5.29
CA ALA A 29 11.80 -14.97 5.23
C ALA A 29 11.64 -13.44 5.18
N LYS A 30 11.31 -12.90 4.01
CA LYS A 30 10.83 -11.53 3.92
C LYS A 30 9.60 -11.41 4.84
N PRO A 31 9.56 -10.44 5.77
CA PRO A 31 8.34 -10.19 6.52
C PRO A 31 7.22 -9.97 5.51
N LEU A 32 6.17 -10.78 5.62
CA LEU A 32 4.99 -10.61 4.78
C LEU A 32 4.39 -9.28 5.20
N LEU A 33 4.38 -8.30 4.29
CA LEU A 33 3.73 -7.02 4.56
C LEU A 33 2.27 -7.30 4.92
N PRO A 34 1.73 -6.71 6.00
CA PRO A 34 0.32 -6.86 6.31
C PRO A 34 -0.51 -6.37 5.12
N PRO A 35 -1.58 -7.06 4.71
CA PRO A 35 -2.46 -6.54 3.67
C PRO A 35 -3.15 -5.26 4.17
N PRO A 36 -3.37 -4.26 3.28
CA PRO A 36 -4.20 -3.11 3.65
C PRO A 36 -5.65 -3.55 3.86
N ASN A 37 -6.41 -2.78 4.63
CA ASN A 37 -7.86 -2.95 4.68
C ASN A 37 -8.45 -2.50 3.33
N PRO A 38 -9.18 -3.36 2.61
CA PRO A 38 -9.65 -3.03 1.26
C PRO A 38 -10.78 -2.00 1.25
N HIS A 39 -11.51 -1.83 2.35
CA HIS A 39 -12.69 -0.95 2.43
C HIS A 39 -12.40 0.43 3.01
N LEU A 40 -11.20 0.61 3.57
CA LEU A 40 -10.79 1.83 4.21
C LEU A 40 -9.64 2.47 3.43
N SER A 41 -9.73 3.78 3.27
CA SER A 41 -8.65 4.58 2.72
C SER A 41 -8.35 5.75 3.64
N ILE A 42 -7.06 6.09 3.73
CA ILE A 42 -6.64 7.38 4.28
C ILE A 42 -6.84 8.42 3.16
N GLN A 43 -7.85 9.25 3.31
CA GLN A 43 -8.05 10.41 2.44
C GLN A 43 -7.07 11.51 2.87
N VAL A 44 -6.09 11.77 2.01
CA VAL A 44 -5.10 12.84 2.20
C VAL A 44 -5.48 14.02 1.31
N SER A 45 -5.86 15.13 1.93
CA SER A 45 -6.10 16.40 1.23
C SER A 45 -4.86 17.27 1.33
N LEU A 46 -4.29 17.61 0.18
CA LEU A 46 -3.11 18.45 0.05
C LEU A 46 -3.43 19.74 -0.69
N ASN A 47 -2.62 20.76 -0.46
CA ASN A 47 -2.55 21.95 -1.28
C ASN A 47 -1.16 22.06 -1.91
N GLN A 48 -1.12 22.35 -3.20
CA GLN A 48 0.08 22.64 -3.98
C GLN A 48 0.08 24.12 -4.37
N ASP A 49 1.11 24.85 -3.97
CA ASP A 49 1.25 26.26 -4.37
C ASP A 49 1.78 26.43 -5.81
N GLN A 50 1.90 27.68 -6.26
CA GLN A 50 2.40 28.02 -7.59
C GLN A 50 3.88 27.66 -7.80
N ALA A 51 4.64 27.47 -6.73
CA ALA A 51 6.02 27.00 -6.77
C ALA A 51 6.12 25.46 -6.70
N GLY A 52 5.00 24.76 -6.59
CA GLY A 52 4.93 23.31 -6.49
C GLY A 52 5.13 22.78 -5.08
N ASN A 53 5.20 23.63 -4.05
CA ASN A 53 5.36 23.16 -2.66
C ASN A 53 4.05 22.55 -2.17
N LEU A 54 4.17 21.44 -1.44
CA LEU A 54 3.05 20.68 -0.89
C LEU A 54 2.82 21.02 0.58
N SER A 55 1.56 21.08 0.98
CA SER A 55 1.14 21.24 2.37
C SER A 55 -0.09 20.37 2.65
N VAL A 56 -0.20 19.85 3.87
CA VAL A 56 -1.36 19.06 4.29
C VAL A 56 -2.50 20.00 4.67
N LYS A 57 -3.67 19.80 4.05
CA LYS A 57 -4.91 20.48 4.44
C LYS A 57 -5.67 19.67 5.47
N ASN A 58 -5.81 18.37 5.22
CA ASN A 58 -6.51 17.47 6.12
C ASN A 58 -6.12 16.00 5.85
N LEU A 59 -6.36 15.14 6.84
CA LEU A 59 -6.18 13.70 6.73
C LEU A 59 -7.32 13.00 7.48
N ASN A 60 -8.10 12.19 6.75
CA ASN A 60 -9.28 11.50 7.26
C ASN A 60 -9.22 10.01 6.95
N LEU A 61 -9.91 9.19 7.76
CA LEU A 61 -10.22 7.81 7.42
C LEU A 61 -11.60 7.77 6.76
N THR A 62 -11.73 7.12 5.61
CA THR A 62 -12.98 7.04 4.86
C THR A 62 -13.26 5.63 4.35
N GLU A 63 -14.54 5.30 4.19
CA GLU A 63 -14.99 4.09 3.49
C GLU A 63 -14.84 4.29 1.98
N ALA A 64 -13.68 3.92 1.45
CA ALA A 64 -13.42 3.97 0.03
C ALA A 64 -12.31 2.99 -0.34
N TYR A 65 -12.36 2.50 -1.57
CA TYR A 65 -11.27 1.74 -2.17
C TYR A 65 -10.16 2.68 -2.60
N ALA A 66 -8.92 2.35 -2.24
CA ALA A 66 -7.76 3.02 -2.78
C ALA A 66 -7.59 2.66 -4.27
N PRO A 67 -7.39 3.64 -5.18
CA PRO A 67 -7.12 3.34 -6.57
C PRO A 67 -5.75 2.65 -6.74
N ASP A 68 -5.52 2.08 -7.92
CA ASP A 68 -4.19 1.56 -8.25
C ASP A 68 -3.23 2.72 -8.54
N TYR A 69 -2.23 2.89 -7.67
CA TYR A 69 -1.18 3.90 -7.81
C TYR A 69 0.03 3.42 -8.64
N LYS A 70 -0.08 2.27 -9.34
CA LYS A 70 0.94 1.77 -10.29
C LYS A 70 0.89 2.53 -11.63
N LEU A 71 0.79 3.85 -11.59
CA LEU A 71 0.80 4.66 -12.79
C LEU A 71 2.17 4.57 -13.47
N ASN A 72 2.18 4.24 -14.76
CA ASN A 72 3.39 4.27 -15.58
C ASN A 72 3.65 5.69 -16.10
N LEU A 73 3.94 6.62 -15.18
CA LEU A 73 4.31 8.00 -15.51
C LEU A 73 5.84 8.07 -15.70
N PRO A 74 6.33 8.38 -16.92
CA PRO A 74 7.77 8.48 -17.18
C PRO A 74 8.39 9.74 -16.57
N ASN A 75 7.61 10.79 -16.38
CA ASN A 75 7.98 12.09 -15.81
C ASN A 75 6.73 12.80 -15.27
N GLY A 76 6.92 13.94 -14.59
CA GLY A 76 5.83 14.76 -14.07
C GLY A 76 5.05 14.10 -12.93
N PHE A 77 5.74 13.39 -12.02
CA PHE A 77 5.10 12.65 -10.94
C PHE A 77 5.70 12.92 -9.56
N TYR A 78 4.90 12.65 -8.54
CA TYR A 78 5.37 12.44 -7.19
C TYR A 78 5.31 10.95 -6.85
N GLU A 79 6.25 10.49 -6.04
CA GLU A 79 6.19 9.19 -5.39
C GLU A 79 5.60 9.33 -3.99
N ILE A 80 4.67 8.44 -3.64
CA ILE A 80 4.12 8.30 -2.30
C ILE A 80 4.76 7.08 -1.67
N VAL A 81 5.26 7.20 -0.45
CA VAL A 81 5.75 6.08 0.35
C VAL A 81 5.04 6.12 1.70
N MET A 82 4.43 5.00 2.08
CA MET A 82 3.89 4.81 3.43
C MET A 82 4.78 3.85 4.20
N SER A 83 5.03 4.16 5.47
CA SER A 83 5.85 3.31 6.33
C SER A 83 5.29 3.23 7.75
N GLU A 84 5.62 2.12 8.40
CA GLU A 84 5.39 1.89 9.83
C GLU A 84 6.49 2.53 10.69
N LYS A 85 6.33 2.47 12.02
CA LYS A 85 7.19 3.10 13.03
C LYS A 85 8.70 2.87 12.87
N LEU A 86 9.06 1.68 12.44
CA LEU A 86 10.46 1.27 12.27
C LEU A 86 11.01 1.60 10.88
N GLY A 87 10.25 2.33 10.05
CA GLY A 87 10.62 2.72 8.69
C GLY A 87 10.44 1.63 7.65
N MET A 88 9.80 0.50 7.98
CA MET A 88 9.52 -0.53 6.99
C MET A 88 8.43 -0.03 6.01
N PRO A 89 8.64 -0.15 4.69
CA PRO A 89 7.70 0.37 3.70
C PRO A 89 6.48 -0.55 3.61
N LEU A 90 5.29 0.03 3.80
CA LEU A 90 4.00 -0.66 3.69
C LEU A 90 3.42 -0.53 2.27
N PHE A 91 3.66 0.62 1.64
CA PHE A 91 3.11 0.95 0.32
C PHE A 91 4.01 1.95 -0.42
N SER A 92 4.07 1.82 -1.75
CA SER A 92 4.61 2.84 -2.65
C SER A 92 3.72 2.98 -3.88
N GLY A 93 3.60 4.20 -4.38
CA GLY A 93 2.76 4.54 -5.53
C GLY A 93 3.16 5.86 -6.17
N LYS A 94 2.57 6.18 -7.32
CA LYS A 94 2.81 7.45 -8.03
C LYS A 94 1.52 8.19 -8.29
N PHE A 95 1.60 9.51 -8.28
CA PHE A 95 0.53 10.40 -8.77
C PHE A 95 1.13 11.56 -9.57
N ALA A 96 0.33 12.19 -10.43
CA ALA A 96 0.79 13.32 -11.23
C ALA A 96 1.24 14.48 -10.33
N ARG A 97 2.30 15.18 -10.75
CA ARG A 97 2.76 16.43 -10.12
C ARG A 97 2.03 17.64 -10.67
N ASP A 98 1.74 17.60 -11.97
CA ASP A 98 1.29 18.75 -12.74
C ASP A 98 0.00 18.43 -13.51
N LEU A 99 -0.84 19.44 -13.69
CA LEU A 99 -1.93 19.42 -14.65
C LEU A 99 -1.39 19.78 -16.03
N VAL A 100 -1.54 18.88 -17.00
CA VAL A 100 -1.14 19.11 -18.38
C VAL A 100 -2.37 19.50 -19.20
N LEU A 101 -2.44 20.76 -19.62
CA LEU A 101 -3.49 21.24 -20.52
C LEU A 101 -2.99 21.15 -21.96
N MET A 102 -3.59 20.24 -22.72
CA MET A 102 -3.33 20.15 -24.15
C MET A 102 -4.11 21.24 -24.89
N PRO A 103 -3.43 22.17 -25.59
CA PRO A 103 -4.14 23.11 -26.44
C PRO A 103 -4.87 22.33 -27.54
N TYR A 104 -6.07 22.78 -27.90
CA TYR A 104 -6.72 22.30 -29.12
C TYR A 104 -5.74 22.48 -30.28
N PRO A 105 -5.59 21.51 -31.20
CA PRO A 105 -4.53 21.54 -32.22
C PRO A 105 -4.65 22.81 -33.07
N LYS A 106 -3.88 23.83 -32.68
CA LYS A 106 -3.85 25.14 -33.32
C LYS A 106 -2.42 25.38 -33.73
N MET A 107 -2.24 25.39 -35.04
CA MET A 107 -0.97 25.73 -35.67
C MET A 107 -0.85 27.25 -35.69
N ILE A 108 0.20 27.80 -35.07
CA ILE A 108 0.57 29.21 -35.21
C ILE A 108 1.91 29.22 -35.94
N ASN A 109 1.97 29.86 -37.11
CA ASN A 109 3.15 29.88 -37.97
C ASN A 109 3.73 28.49 -38.28
N GLY A 110 2.86 27.48 -38.43
CA GLY A 110 3.27 26.11 -38.73
C GLY A 110 3.84 25.31 -37.56
N GLN A 111 3.78 25.84 -36.34
CA GLN A 111 4.18 25.14 -35.11
C GLN A 111 2.98 24.84 -34.23
N TYR A 112 3.01 23.66 -33.59
CA TYR A 112 2.07 23.33 -32.52
C TYR A 112 2.38 24.16 -31.27
N LEU A 113 1.33 24.67 -30.64
CA LEU A 113 1.47 25.24 -29.30
C LEU A 113 1.92 24.14 -28.33
N PRO A 114 2.95 24.41 -27.50
CA PRO A 114 3.35 23.46 -26.47
C PRO A 114 2.22 23.28 -25.45
N PRO A 115 2.14 22.13 -24.77
CA PRO A 115 1.22 21.94 -23.67
C PRO A 115 1.52 22.94 -22.55
N GLU A 116 0.47 23.44 -21.91
CA GLU A 116 0.58 24.27 -20.72
C GLU A 116 0.64 23.37 -19.49
N ILE A 117 1.57 23.65 -18.59
CA ILE A 117 1.82 22.86 -17.38
C ILE A 117 1.50 23.75 -16.18
N LEU A 118 0.54 23.32 -15.37
CA LEU A 118 0.04 24.07 -14.22
C LEU A 118 0.14 23.25 -12.93
N PRO A 119 0.29 23.90 -11.76
CA PRO A 119 0.14 23.21 -10.48
C PRO A 119 -1.28 22.65 -10.34
N LEU A 120 -1.41 21.54 -9.62
CA LEU A 120 -2.70 20.87 -9.37
C LEU A 120 -3.61 21.66 -8.42
N GLY A 121 -3.05 22.54 -7.59
CA GLY A 121 -3.81 23.25 -6.56
C GLY A 121 -4.24 22.30 -5.44
N GLU A 122 -5.56 22.06 -5.30
CA GLU A 122 -6.06 21.10 -4.30
C GLU A 122 -5.98 19.66 -4.83
N ILE A 123 -5.36 18.78 -4.04
CA ILE A 123 -5.14 17.38 -4.39
C ILE A 123 -5.82 16.51 -3.34
N THR A 124 -6.58 15.51 -3.77
CA THR A 124 -7.16 14.49 -2.88
C THR A 124 -6.63 13.12 -3.28
N LEU A 125 -5.98 12.44 -2.35
CA LEU A 125 -5.47 11.08 -2.51
C LEU A 125 -6.26 10.14 -1.61
N LEU A 126 -6.60 8.94 -2.10
CA LEU A 126 -7.20 7.87 -1.30
C LEU A 126 -6.13 6.78 -1.13
N LEU A 127 -5.32 6.88 -0.08
CA LEU A 127 -4.25 5.94 0.15
C LEU A 127 -4.77 4.69 0.86
N PRO A 128 -4.20 3.50 0.57
CA PRO A 128 -4.59 2.28 1.28
C PRO A 128 -4.40 2.41 2.79
N TYR A 129 -5.38 1.93 3.57
CA TYR A 129 -5.28 1.95 5.02
C TYR A 129 -4.51 0.73 5.55
N TYR A 130 -3.41 0.99 6.26
CA TYR A 130 -2.72 0.01 7.08
C TYR A 130 -2.84 0.45 8.53
N ARG A 131 -3.19 -0.48 9.44
CA ARG A 131 -3.31 -0.17 10.86
C ARG A 131 -1.98 0.29 11.47
N GLU A 132 -0.88 -0.20 10.92
CA GLU A 132 0.49 0.04 11.39
C GLU A 132 1.15 1.26 10.74
N ALA A 133 0.49 1.94 9.78
CA ALA A 133 1.07 3.10 9.12
C ALA A 133 1.26 4.28 10.10
N GLU A 134 2.45 4.89 10.07
CA GLU A 134 2.79 6.04 10.91
C GLU A 134 3.20 7.26 10.08
N LEU A 135 3.87 7.04 8.95
CA LEU A 135 4.36 8.11 8.07
C LEU A 135 3.85 7.95 6.64
N ILE A 136 3.48 9.08 6.04
CA ILE A 136 3.32 9.23 4.60
C ILE A 136 4.39 10.23 4.12
N ILE A 137 5.20 9.81 3.17
CA ILE A 137 6.28 10.62 2.59
C ILE A 137 5.97 10.81 1.11
N ILE A 138 5.94 12.06 0.67
CA ILE A 138 5.82 12.42 -0.73
C ILE A 138 7.20 12.88 -1.22
N LYS A 139 7.70 12.22 -2.26
CA LYS A 139 9.00 12.46 -2.87
C LYS A 139 8.85 13.01 -4.28
N ASP A 140 9.80 13.83 -4.71
CA ASP A 140 9.93 14.20 -6.12
C ASP A 140 10.50 13.05 -6.98
N GLU A 141 10.55 13.26 -8.29
CA GLU A 141 11.06 12.29 -9.26
C GLU A 141 12.54 11.93 -9.02
N GLN A 142 13.28 12.76 -8.28
CA GLN A 142 14.67 12.53 -7.90
C GLN A 142 14.79 11.77 -6.57
N GLY A 143 13.67 11.49 -5.89
CA GLY A 143 13.59 10.77 -4.63
C GLY A 143 13.75 11.67 -3.38
N SER A 144 13.81 12.99 -3.56
CA SER A 144 13.93 13.95 -2.46
C SER A 144 12.58 14.16 -1.78
N ASP A 145 12.59 14.20 -0.45
CA ASP A 145 11.37 14.41 0.33
C ASP A 145 10.82 15.83 0.09
N LYS A 146 9.55 15.91 -0.33
CA LYS A 146 8.80 17.16 -0.51
C LYS A 146 7.82 17.42 0.62
N LEU A 147 7.26 16.35 1.19
CA LEU A 147 6.36 16.44 2.32
C LEU A 147 6.44 15.16 3.14
N THR A 148 6.51 15.32 4.46
CA THR A 148 6.40 14.22 5.41
C THR A 148 5.20 14.48 6.31
N ILE A 149 4.31 13.51 6.40
CA ILE A 149 3.08 13.58 7.17
C ILE A 149 3.18 12.50 8.24
N ASN A 150 3.13 12.91 9.51
CA ASN A 150 2.94 11.99 10.60
C ASN A 150 1.44 11.77 10.79
N ILE A 151 0.98 10.54 10.58
CA ILE A 151 -0.45 10.19 10.66
C ILE A 151 -0.98 10.44 12.07
N SER A 152 -0.15 10.26 13.11
CA SER A 152 -0.54 10.47 14.50
C SER A 152 -0.83 11.94 14.87
N ASP A 153 -0.38 12.89 14.04
CA ASP A 153 -0.71 14.30 14.21
C ASP A 153 -2.19 14.59 13.87
N PHE A 154 -2.89 13.62 13.27
CA PHE A 154 -4.27 13.75 12.83
C PHE A 154 -5.18 12.79 13.61
N SER A 155 -6.35 13.29 14.01
CA SER A 155 -7.39 12.46 14.61
C SER A 155 -8.16 11.73 13.52
N LEU A 156 -7.73 10.53 13.18
CA LEU A 156 -8.48 9.64 12.30
C LEU A 156 -9.76 9.18 13.03
N ASN A 157 -10.88 9.84 12.73
CA ASN A 157 -12.16 9.44 13.29
C ASN A 157 -12.44 7.98 12.94
N PRO A 158 -12.80 7.14 13.92
CA PRO A 158 -13.17 5.76 13.64
C PRO A 158 -14.37 5.76 12.72
N VAL A 159 -14.23 5.04 11.61
CA VAL A 159 -15.34 4.75 10.72
C VAL A 159 -16.23 3.73 11.45
N GLU A 160 -17.54 4.00 11.53
CA GLU A 160 -18.52 3.04 12.05
C GLU A 160 -18.63 1.83 11.10
N SER A 161 -17.63 0.97 11.12
CA SER A 161 -17.58 -0.26 10.33
C SER A 161 -18.39 -1.37 11.03
N TYR A 162 -18.81 -2.38 10.27
CA TYR A 162 -18.92 -3.82 10.64
C TYR A 162 -20.07 -4.59 9.97
N THR A 163 -21.04 -3.95 9.30
CA THR A 163 -22.23 -4.69 8.77
C THR A 163 -22.62 -4.42 7.32
N LYS A 164 -21.88 -3.59 6.56
CA LYS A 164 -22.33 -3.11 5.24
C LYS A 164 -21.63 -3.66 4.00
N TYR A 165 -20.55 -4.42 4.12
CA TYR A 165 -19.80 -4.84 2.93
C TYR A 165 -20.32 -6.12 2.28
N CYS A 166 -21.08 -6.94 3.03
CA CYS A 166 -21.70 -8.12 2.45
C CYS A 166 -22.75 -7.75 1.40
N GLY A 167 -22.62 -8.30 0.20
CA GLY A 167 -23.45 -8.01 -0.95
C GLY A 167 -22.83 -7.01 -1.93
N ASN A 168 -21.54 -6.68 -1.78
CA ASN A 168 -20.78 -5.85 -2.72
C ASN A 168 -20.21 -6.68 -3.90
N GLY A 169 -20.28 -8.01 -3.82
CA GLY A 169 -19.83 -8.96 -4.83
C GLY A 169 -18.35 -9.36 -4.76
N ILE A 170 -17.63 -8.93 -3.72
CA ILE A 170 -16.22 -9.24 -3.44
C ILE A 170 -16.16 -9.96 -2.10
N CYS A 171 -15.49 -11.11 -2.05
CA CYS A 171 -15.25 -11.80 -0.79
C CYS A 171 -13.94 -11.30 -0.17
N ASP A 172 -14.06 -10.35 0.76
CA ASP A 172 -12.92 -9.72 1.42
C ASP A 172 -12.32 -10.60 2.54
N THR A 173 -11.13 -10.24 3.02
CA THR A 173 -10.36 -11.07 3.98
C THR A 173 -11.04 -11.22 5.34
N ASP A 174 -11.90 -10.27 5.70
CA ASP A 174 -12.71 -10.31 6.93
C ASP A 174 -14.09 -10.94 6.69
N GLU A 175 -14.42 -11.22 5.43
CA GLU A 175 -15.59 -11.98 5.04
C GLU A 175 -15.25 -13.47 4.92
N ASN A 176 -16.21 -14.30 5.29
CA ASN A 176 -16.16 -15.73 5.06
C ASN A 176 -17.57 -16.20 4.77
N ILE A 177 -17.71 -17.48 4.46
CA ILE A 177 -19.02 -18.01 4.08
C ILE A 177 -20.11 -17.88 5.17
N LEU A 178 -19.71 -17.80 6.44
CA LEU A 178 -20.63 -17.61 7.55
C LEU A 178 -20.99 -16.14 7.77
N SER A 179 -20.07 -15.20 7.49
CA SER A 179 -20.32 -13.77 7.63
C SER A 179 -20.90 -13.10 6.37
N CYS A 180 -20.55 -13.58 5.17
CA CYS A 180 -21.10 -13.12 3.91
C CYS A 180 -21.18 -14.23 2.83
N TYR A 181 -22.25 -15.03 2.87
CA TYR A 181 -22.46 -16.09 1.89
C TYR A 181 -22.61 -15.56 0.45
N SER A 182 -23.24 -14.39 0.24
CA SER A 182 -23.56 -13.89 -1.10
C SER A 182 -22.32 -13.69 -1.96
N ASP A 183 -21.24 -13.21 -1.35
CA ASP A 183 -20.03 -12.76 -2.04
C ASP A 183 -18.95 -13.85 -1.98
N CYS A 184 -18.85 -14.56 -0.84
CA CYS A 184 -17.88 -15.62 -0.63
C CYS A 184 -18.23 -16.99 -1.21
N ARG A 185 -19.44 -17.19 -1.78
CA ARG A 185 -19.85 -18.48 -2.35
C ARG A 185 -18.92 -18.98 -3.47
N ILE A 186 -18.33 -18.08 -4.26
CA ILE A 186 -17.50 -18.47 -5.42
C ILE A 186 -16.15 -19.05 -4.98
N ILE A 187 -15.63 -18.64 -3.82
CA ILE A 187 -14.38 -19.19 -3.28
C ILE A 187 -14.53 -20.69 -2.98
N LEU A 188 -15.69 -21.14 -2.48
CA LEU A 188 -15.96 -22.57 -2.25
C LEU A 188 -15.83 -23.39 -3.54
N GLU A 189 -16.41 -22.93 -4.65
CA GLU A 189 -16.39 -23.70 -5.90
C GLU A 189 -14.97 -23.87 -6.45
N SER A 190 -14.12 -22.85 -6.26
CA SER A 190 -12.71 -22.90 -6.66
C SER A 190 -11.89 -23.87 -5.80
N GLN A 191 -12.15 -23.92 -4.48
CA GLN A 191 -11.47 -24.84 -3.57
C GLN A 191 -11.94 -26.29 -3.77
N ILE A 192 -13.24 -26.51 -3.99
CA ILE A 192 -13.80 -27.83 -4.26
C ILE A 192 -13.21 -28.39 -5.57
N LYS A 193 -13.09 -27.60 -6.65
CA LYS A 193 -12.43 -28.05 -7.89
C LYS A 193 -10.97 -28.47 -7.69
N HIS A 194 -10.24 -27.85 -6.77
CA HIS A 194 -8.86 -28.25 -6.48
C HIS A 194 -8.76 -29.60 -5.75
N TRP A 195 -9.77 -29.95 -4.95
CA TRP A 195 -9.84 -31.22 -4.23
C TRP A 195 -10.36 -32.39 -5.08
N PHE A 196 -11.17 -32.13 -6.11
CA PHE A 196 -11.74 -33.18 -6.97
C PHE A 196 -10.96 -33.43 -8.28
N ASN A 197 -9.96 -32.61 -8.63
CA ASN A 197 -9.07 -32.81 -9.78
C ASN A 197 -7.66 -33.30 -9.39
N LYS A 198 -7.53 -34.02 -8.27
CA LYS A 198 -6.28 -34.62 -7.82
C LYS A 198 -6.40 -36.13 -7.67
#